data_AF-A0A6N7XIM2-F1
#
_entry.id   AF-A0A6N7XIM2-F1
#
_cell.length_a   1.000
_cell.length_b   1.000
_cell.length_c   1.000
_cell.angle_alpha   90.00
_cell.angle_beta   90.00
_cell.angle_gamma   90.00
#
_symmetry.space_group_name_H-M   'P 1'
#
loop_
_entity.id
_entity.type
_entity.pdbx_description
1 polymer ?
#
loop_
_entity_poly.entity_id
_entity_poly.type
_entity_poly.pdbx_seq_one_letter_code
_entity_poly.pdbx_strand_id
1 'polypeptide(L)'
;MSKVLHYYAKINENDVCYGFESLTKKFREDEKPSNLVYLPDYNESVLWRKWDTDLRAWSGETYEPSTDTILQDKVEQLEEENQQLSSQVNSLESTLQNVNATNETLVQSIAELTAMIATMQTP
;
A
#
# COMPACT_ATOMS: atom_id res chain seq x y z
N MET A 1 38.36 -8.25 9.81
CA MET A 1 37.14 -7.68 10.40
C MET A 1 37.06 -6.23 9.97
N SER A 2 36.11 -5.86 9.10
CA SER A 2 35.88 -4.44 8.77
C SER A 2 35.48 -3.70 10.05
N LYS A 3 36.22 -2.65 10.40
CA LYS A 3 35.80 -1.75 11.49
C LYS A 3 34.52 -1.07 11.04
N VAL A 4 33.44 -1.24 11.79
CA VAL A 4 32.19 -0.51 11.56
C VAL A 4 32.48 0.97 11.80
N LEU A 5 32.33 1.78 10.77
CA LEU A 5 32.46 3.24 10.86
C LEU A 5 31.08 3.82 11.17
N HIS A 6 31.04 4.71 12.16
CA HIS A 6 29.84 5.44 12.55
C HIS A 6 29.95 6.88 12.03
N TYR A 7 28.90 7.36 11.39
CA TYR A 7 28.88 8.68 10.77
C TYR A 7 28.15 9.70 11.65
N TYR A 8 28.71 10.89 11.74
CA TYR A 8 28.15 11.99 12.51
C TYR A 8 28.16 13.29 11.69
N ALA A 9 27.13 14.10 11.85
CA ALA A 9 27.04 15.45 11.31
C ALA A 9 27.57 16.43 12.34
N LYS A 10 28.40 17.37 11.89
CA LYS A 10 28.84 18.51 12.69
C LYS A 10 27.86 19.65 12.49
N ILE A 11 27.26 20.08 13.60
CA ILE A 11 26.29 21.16 13.62
C ILE A 11 26.93 22.38 14.28
N ASN A 12 26.73 23.57 13.68
CA ASN A 12 27.19 24.84 14.24
C ASN A 12 26.18 25.43 15.23
N GLU A 13 26.46 26.61 15.77
CA GLU A 13 25.59 27.29 16.75
C GLU A 13 24.21 27.70 16.19
N ASN A 14 24.03 27.68 14.87
CA ASN A 14 22.78 28.02 14.19
C ASN A 14 22.02 26.77 13.70
N ASP A 15 22.34 25.59 14.26
CA ASP A 15 21.76 24.30 13.86
C ASP A 15 21.99 23.90 12.38
N VAL A 16 23.02 24.47 11.75
CA VAL A 16 23.39 24.15 10.36
C VAL A 16 24.49 23.10 10.34
N CYS A 17 24.23 22.02 9.60
CA CYS A 17 25.24 21.01 9.29
C CYS A 17 26.31 21.61 8.36
N TYR A 18 27.57 21.59 8.79
CA TYR A 18 28.70 22.15 8.02
C TYR A 18 29.78 21.11 7.68
N GLY A 19 29.60 19.86 8.10
CA GLY A 19 30.53 18.79 7.79
C GLY A 19 30.13 17.46 8.38
N PHE A 20 30.86 16.42 7.99
CA PHE A 20 30.66 15.06 8.47
C PHE A 20 31.95 14.51 9.07
N GLU A 21 31.81 13.63 10.06
CA GLU A 21 32.93 12.93 10.68
C GLU A 21 32.61 11.44 10.81
N SER A 22 33.56 10.60 10.42
CA SER A 22 33.48 9.16 10.58
C SER A 22 34.34 8.73 11.77
N LEU A 23 33.73 8.02 12.71
CA LEU A 23 34.39 7.57 13.94
C LEU A 23 34.26 6.07 14.09
N THR A 24 35.29 5.44 14.63
CA THR A 24 35.31 3.99 14.88
C THR A 24 34.55 3.57 16.14
N LYS A 25 34.17 4.53 16.98
CA LYS A 25 33.41 4.31 18.22
C LYS A 25 32.03 4.95 18.11
N LYS A 26 30.99 4.19 18.48
CA LYS A 26 29.64 4.74 18.68
C LYS A 26 29.58 5.47 20.03
N PHE A 27 29.21 6.74 20.04
CA PHE A 27 28.90 7.45 21.28
C PHE A 27 27.59 6.93 21.87
N ARG A 28 27.55 6.81 23.18
CA ARG A 28 26.28 6.67 23.90
C ARG A 28 25.58 8.04 23.91
N GLU A 29 24.24 8.06 24.00
CA GLU A 29 23.47 9.31 23.90
C GLU A 29 23.88 10.36 24.94
N ASP A 30 24.30 9.91 26.12
CA ASP A 30 24.76 10.70 27.26
C ASP A 30 26.21 11.22 27.13
N GLU A 31 27.03 10.59 26.28
CA GLU A 31 28.44 10.94 26.06
C GLU A 31 28.68 11.71 24.76
N LYS A 32 27.63 11.91 23.95
CA LYS A 32 27.74 12.52 22.63
C LYS A 32 27.90 14.04 22.75
N PRO A 33 28.93 14.64 22.14
CA PRO A 33 29.07 16.10 22.07
C PRO A 33 27.83 16.76 21.46
N SER A 34 27.40 17.90 22.00
CA SER A 34 26.18 18.61 21.56
C SER A 34 26.23 19.05 20.09
N ASN A 35 27.43 19.29 19.58
CA ASN A 35 27.69 19.65 18.18
C ASN A 35 27.74 18.45 17.22
N LEU A 36 27.52 17.23 17.71
CA LEU A 36 27.52 16.00 16.91
C LEU A 36 26.16 15.32 16.94
N VAL A 37 25.63 15.04 15.75
CA VAL A 37 24.40 14.25 15.58
C VAL A 37 24.72 12.98 14.81
N TYR A 38 24.28 11.85 15.35
CA TYR A 38 24.48 10.54 14.72
C TYR A 38 23.67 10.45 13.43
N LEU A 39 24.31 10.01 12.34
CA LEU A 39 23.63 9.59 11.12
C LEU A 39 23.41 8.08 11.19
N PRO A 40 22.16 7.61 11.24
CA PRO A 40 21.87 6.19 11.21
C PRO A 40 22.35 5.53 9.91
N ASP A 41 22.23 6.23 8.78
CA ASP A 41 22.73 5.80 7.48
C ASP A 41 23.37 6.96 6.70
N TYR A 42 24.59 6.73 6.20
CA TYR A 42 25.20 7.57 5.17
C TYR A 42 24.59 7.16 3.82
N ASN A 43 23.64 7.97 3.33
CA ASN A 43 22.93 7.73 2.09
C ASN A 43 23.14 8.94 1.18
N GLU A 44 23.83 8.74 0.07
CA GLU A 44 24.15 9.77 -0.93
C GLU A 44 22.94 10.14 -1.80
N SER A 45 21.82 9.42 -1.70
CA SER A 45 20.59 9.68 -2.46
C SER A 45 19.80 10.90 -1.95
N VAL A 46 20.34 11.73 -1.07
CA VAL A 46 19.64 12.89 -0.48
C VAL A 46 20.19 14.21 -1.03
N LEU A 47 19.32 15.06 -1.61
CA LEU A 47 19.63 16.40 -2.12
C LEU A 47 20.10 17.32 -1.00
N TRP A 48 19.40 17.31 0.13
CA TRP A 48 19.78 18.02 1.34
C TRP A 48 19.29 17.31 2.60
N ARG A 49 20.05 17.42 3.69
CA ARG A 49 19.62 17.00 5.03
C ARG A 49 19.77 18.16 6.00
N LYS A 50 18.73 18.41 6.79
CA LYS A 50 18.73 19.38 7.88
C LYS A 50 18.30 18.67 9.17
N TRP A 51 19.08 18.85 10.22
CA TRP A 51 18.67 18.42 11.55
C TRP A 51 17.64 19.40 12.09
N ASP A 52 16.48 18.89 12.46
CA ASP A 52 15.48 19.66 13.19
C ASP A 52 15.72 19.43 14.69
N THR A 53 16.16 20.47 15.38
CA THR A 53 16.48 20.42 16.82
C THR A 53 15.26 20.30 17.70
N ASP A 54 14.13 20.88 17.29
CA ASP A 54 12.86 20.84 18.03
C ASP A 54 12.24 19.44 17.93
N LEU A 55 12.26 18.84 16.73
CA LEU A 55 11.72 17.50 16.47
C LEU A 55 12.72 16.38 16.77
N ARG A 56 13.99 16.72 17.04
CA ARG A 56 15.12 15.77 17.16
C ARG A 56 15.14 14.75 16.02
N ALA A 57 14.91 15.22 14.81
CA ALA A 57 14.75 14.38 13.63
C ALA A 57 15.49 14.97 12.42
N TRP A 58 15.93 14.08 11.52
CA TRP A 58 16.48 14.49 10.23
C TRP A 58 15.33 14.80 9.27
N SER A 59 15.30 16.02 8.74
CA SER A 59 14.50 16.40 7.58
C SER A 59 15.39 16.40 6.34
N GLY A 60 14.81 16.18 5.16
CA GLY A 60 15.56 16.18 3.91
C GLY A 60 14.69 15.87 2.70
N GLU A 61 15.28 16.07 1.52
CA GLU A 61 14.68 15.80 0.23
C GLU A 61 15.58 14.84 -0.55
N THR A 62 15.03 13.80 -1.17
CA THR A 62 15.80 12.78 -1.89
C THR A 62 15.87 13.05 -3.39
N TYR A 63 16.97 12.66 -4.04
CA TYR A 63 17.15 12.78 -5.50
C TYR A 63 16.16 11.90 -6.27
N GLU A 64 15.91 10.70 -5.75
CA GLU A 64 14.88 9.82 -6.27
C GLU A 64 13.59 10.07 -5.48
N PRO A 65 12.43 10.30 -6.15
CA PRO A 65 11.17 10.00 -5.50
C PRO A 65 11.28 8.55 -5.04
N SER A 66 10.89 8.25 -3.80
CA SER A 66 10.84 6.85 -3.35
C SER A 66 10.07 6.08 -4.41
N THR A 67 10.74 5.22 -5.15
CA THR A 67 10.07 4.36 -6.11
C THR A 67 9.19 3.49 -5.25
N ASP A 68 7.91 3.84 -5.20
CA ASP A 68 6.91 3.31 -4.30
C ASP A 68 6.67 1.84 -4.66
N THR A 69 7.58 0.96 -4.29
CA THR A 69 7.41 -0.49 -4.36
C THR A 69 6.11 -0.88 -3.67
N ILE A 70 5.77 -0.19 -2.58
CA ILE A 70 4.46 -0.30 -1.91
C ILE A 70 3.29 0.07 -2.83
N LEU A 71 3.41 1.10 -3.67
CA LEU A 71 2.34 1.43 -4.62
C LEU A 71 2.30 0.43 -5.78
N GLN A 72 3.44 -0.08 -6.25
CA GLN A 72 3.46 -1.11 -7.30
C GLN A 72 2.80 -2.40 -6.82
N ASP A 73 3.18 -2.90 -5.63
CA ASP A 73 2.57 -4.07 -5.01
C ASP A 73 1.06 -3.86 -4.78
N LYS A 74 0.67 -2.64 -4.40
CA LYS A 74 -0.74 -2.31 -4.16
C LYS A 74 -1.55 -2.19 -5.45
N VAL A 75 -0.94 -1.72 -6.54
CA VAL A 75 -1.57 -1.71 -7.87
C VAL A 75 -1.78 -3.13 -8.35
N GLU A 76 -0.77 -3.99 -8.25
CA GLU A 76 -0.87 -5.40 -8.64
C GLU A 76 -1.96 -6.13 -7.83
N GLN A 77 -2.00 -5.92 -6.50
CA GLN A 77 -3.06 -6.47 -5.66
C GLN A 77 -4.46 -5.98 -6.07
N LEU A 78 -4.61 -4.67 -6.35
CA LEU A 78 -5.89 -4.10 -6.76
C LEU A 78 -6.33 -4.59 -8.14
N GLU A 79 -5.39 -4.87 -9.04
CA GLU A 79 -5.68 -5.46 -10.35
C GLU A 79 -6.16 -6.91 -10.21
N GLU A 80 -5.52 -7.72 -9.36
CA GLU A 80 -5.97 -9.08 -9.05
C GLU A 80 -7.37 -9.10 -8.41
N GLU A 81 -7.61 -8.25 -7.41
CA GLU A 81 -8.91 -8.13 -6.75
C GLU A 81 -10.02 -7.72 -7.74
N ASN A 82 -9.73 -6.78 -8.65
CA ASN A 82 -10.68 -6.39 -9.70
C ASN A 82 -10.99 -7.53 -10.67
N GLN A 83 -9.99 -8.32 -11.04
CA GLN A 83 -10.19 -9.46 -11.94
C GLN A 83 -11.04 -10.55 -11.27
N GLN A 84 -10.83 -10.81 -9.99
CA GLN A 84 -11.64 -11.74 -9.21
C GLN A 84 -13.09 -11.25 -9.08
N LEU A 85 -13.29 -9.99 -8.71
CA LEU A 85 -14.62 -9.39 -8.60
C LEU A 85 -15.37 -9.42 -9.94
N SER A 86 -14.70 -9.07 -11.03
CA SER A 86 -15.30 -9.14 -12.38
C SER A 86 -15.72 -10.56 -12.74
N SER A 87 -14.92 -11.57 -12.38
CA SER A 87 -15.25 -12.97 -12.61
C SER A 87 -16.45 -13.43 -11.77
N GLN A 88 -16.55 -12.97 -10.52
CA GLN A 88 -17.71 -13.25 -9.66
C GLN A 88 -18.99 -12.62 -10.20
N VAL A 89 -18.94 -11.36 -10.66
CA VAL A 89 -20.07 -10.67 -11.29
C VAL A 89 -20.57 -11.46 -12.50
N ASN A 90 -19.69 -11.86 -13.41
CA ASN A 90 -20.07 -12.64 -14.59
C ASN A 90 -20.72 -13.99 -14.22
N SER A 91 -20.23 -14.64 -13.16
CA SER A 91 -20.81 -15.89 -12.67
C SER A 91 -22.20 -15.69 -12.04
N LEU A 92 -22.38 -14.59 -11.30
CA LEU A 92 -23.65 -14.22 -10.69
C LEU A 92 -24.68 -13.86 -11.77
N GLU A 93 -24.29 -13.10 -12.79
CA GLU A 93 -25.15 -12.78 -13.94
C GLU A 93 -25.60 -14.05 -14.67
N SER A 94 -24.69 -14.99 -14.91
CA SER A 94 -25.02 -16.27 -15.53
C SER A 94 -26.03 -17.08 -14.69
N THR A 95 -25.85 -17.08 -13.37
CA THR A 95 -26.79 -17.73 -12.45
C THR A 95 -28.17 -17.08 -12.49
N LEU A 96 -28.21 -15.75 -12.53
CA LEU A 96 -29.45 -14.98 -12.56
C LEU A 96 -30.22 -15.21 -13.87
N GLN A 97 -29.51 -15.29 -15.00
CA GLN A 97 -30.11 -15.66 -16.29
C GLN A 97 -30.74 -17.07 -16.25
N ASN A 98 -30.03 -18.06 -15.68
CA ASN A 98 -30.55 -19.42 -15.56
C ASN A 98 -31.79 -19.51 -14.66
N VAL A 99 -31.79 -18.79 -13.53
CA VAL A 99 -32.94 -18.71 -12.64
C VAL A 99 -34.14 -18.06 -13.34
N ASN A 100 -33.92 -16.96 -14.06
CA ASN A 100 -35.00 -16.31 -14.81
C ASN A 100 -35.58 -17.21 -15.90
N ALA A 101 -34.74 -17.88 -16.69
CA ALA A 101 -35.20 -18.83 -17.71
C ALA A 101 -36.01 -20.00 -17.12
N THR A 102 -35.58 -20.50 -15.95
CA THR A 102 -36.31 -21.55 -15.22
C THR A 102 -37.67 -21.02 -14.74
N ASN A 103 -37.70 -19.79 -14.21
CA ASN A 103 -38.93 -19.18 -13.71
C ASN A 103 -39.94 -18.93 -14.86
N GLU A 104 -39.47 -18.44 -16.01
CA GLU A 104 -40.30 -18.29 -17.21
C GLU A 104 -40.90 -19.63 -17.67
N THR A 105 -40.10 -20.70 -17.65
CA THR A 105 -40.57 -22.05 -18.00
C THR A 105 -41.63 -22.55 -17.03
N LEU A 106 -41.46 -22.31 -15.72
CA LEU A 106 -42.45 -22.67 -14.71
C LEU A 106 -43.75 -21.89 -14.86
N VAL A 107 -43.66 -20.58 -15.11
CA VAL A 107 -44.84 -19.72 -15.35
C VAL A 107 -45.63 -20.22 -16.56
N GLN A 108 -44.94 -20.57 -17.65
CA GLN A 108 -45.56 -21.13 -18.86
C GLN A 108 -46.26 -22.47 -18.57
N SER A 109 -45.59 -23.37 -17.84
CA SER A 109 -46.15 -24.68 -17.47
C SER A 109 -47.40 -24.54 -16.58
N ILE A 110 -47.39 -23.59 -15.64
CA ILE A 110 -48.55 -23.29 -14.78
C ILE A 110 -49.73 -22.77 -15.62
N ALA A 111 -49.47 -21.89 -16.59
CA ALA A 111 -50.52 -21.37 -17.47
C ALA A 111 -51.17 -22.49 -18.29
N GLU A 112 -50.36 -23.40 -18.86
CA GLU A 112 -50.83 -24.55 -19.62
C GLU A 112 -51.66 -25.53 -18.77
N LEU A 113 -51.19 -25.86 -17.56
CA LEU A 113 -51.94 -26.70 -16.62
C LEU A 113 -53.25 -26.05 -16.19
N THR A 114 -53.25 -24.74 -15.94
CA THR A 114 -54.44 -23.98 -15.57
C THR A 114 -55.49 -24.02 -16.69
N ALA A 115 -55.06 -23.86 -17.95
CA ALA A 115 -55.94 -23.98 -19.11
C ALA A 115 -56.52 -25.40 -19.23
N MET A 116 -55.70 -26.44 -19.04
CA MET A 116 -56.15 -27.83 -19.09
C MET A 116 -57.21 -28.12 -18.01
N ILE A 117 -56.98 -27.67 -16.77
CA ILE A 117 -57.94 -27.81 -15.67
C ILE A 117 -59.26 -27.13 -16.01
N ALA A 118 -59.22 -25.91 -16.57
CA ALA A 118 -60.43 -25.19 -16.97
C ALA A 118 -61.25 -25.98 -18.01
N THR A 119 -60.60 -26.62 -18.98
CA THR A 119 -61.28 -27.47 -19.99
C THR A 119 -61.87 -28.77 -19.42
N MET A 120 -61.31 -29.28 -18.32
CA MET A 120 -61.85 -30.46 -17.63
C MET A 120 -63.01 -30.14 -16.69
N GLN A 121 -63.15 -28.88 -16.27
CA GLN A 121 -64.19 -28.41 -15.36
C GLN A 121 -65.43 -27.86 -16.08
N THR A 122 -65.36 -27.66 -17.40
CA THR A 122 -66.54 -27.33 -18.21
C THR A 122 -67.45 -28.56 -18.37
N PRO A 123 -68.73 -28.47 -17.96
CA PRO A 123 -69.67 -29.60 -17.93
C PRO A 123 -70.06 -30.12 -19.32
#